data_AF-A0A6M3LHH6-F1
#
_entry.id   AF-A0A6M3LHH6-F1
#
_cell.length_a   1.000
_cell.length_b   1.000
_cell.length_c   1.000
_cell.angle_alpha   90.00
_cell.angle_beta   90.00
_cell.angle_gamma   90.00
#
_symmetry.space_group_name_H-M   'P 1'
#
loop_
_entity.id
_entity.type
_entity.pdbx_description
1 polymer ?
#
loop_
_entity_poly.entity_id
_entity_poly.type
_entity_poly.pdbx_seq_one_letter_code
_entity_poly.pdbx_strand_id
1 'polypeptide(L)'
;MAMVYLLVTGEYSDYSVKGVCSTKERAEALVKEYCELRVEEMELNGIPCPPKGYHCFCVGMRLSSGVVDYHERCDRGETPEFDVGPNRIVWTGFARDTRHAIKITNEKRIQELARRDLQGADKLEHF
;
A
#
# COMPACT_ATOMS: atom_id res chain seq x y z
N MET A 1 10.23 -0.21 18.99
CA MET A 1 10.00 0.72 17.87
C MET A 1 10.78 1.98 18.17
N ALA A 2 11.56 2.47 17.21
CA ALA A 2 12.39 3.66 17.41
C ALA A 2 11.65 4.86 16.83
N MET A 3 11.39 5.88 17.63
CA MET A 3 10.79 7.13 17.14
C MET A 3 11.90 8.10 16.74
N VAL A 4 11.69 8.84 15.65
CA VAL A 4 12.48 10.02 15.32
C VAL A 4 11.60 11.24 15.21
N TYR A 5 12.21 12.38 15.48
CA TYR A 5 11.55 13.67 15.52
C TYR A 5 12.11 14.51 14.37
N LEU A 6 11.30 14.71 13.34
CA LEU A 6 11.65 15.52 12.18
C LEU A 6 11.39 16.99 12.47
N LEU A 7 12.33 17.84 12.12
CA LEU A 7 12.16 19.28 12.11
C LEU A 7 11.83 19.70 10.68
N VAL A 8 10.64 20.24 10.47
CA VAL A 8 10.14 20.53 9.11
C VAL A 8 9.67 21.98 9.00
N THR A 9 9.67 22.50 7.78
CA THR A 9 9.10 23.81 7.42
C THR A 9 8.17 23.64 6.23
N GLY A 10 7.21 24.56 6.06
CA GLY A 10 6.27 24.54 4.93
C GLY A 10 5.19 23.46 5.06
N GLU A 11 4.30 23.46 4.08
CA GLU A 11 3.15 22.57 3.92
C GLU A 11 2.96 22.17 2.45
N TYR A 12 2.70 20.89 2.20
CA TYR A 12 2.49 20.36 0.85
C TYR A 12 3.70 20.54 -0.08
N SER A 13 3.65 21.55 -0.98
CA SER A 13 4.61 21.72 -2.07
C SER A 13 5.92 22.37 -1.65
N ASP A 14 5.94 23.10 -0.53
CA ASP A 14 7.15 23.72 0.04
C ASP A 14 7.66 22.96 1.29
N TYR A 15 7.16 21.74 1.52
CA TYR A 15 7.60 20.88 2.62
C TYR A 15 9.10 20.59 2.53
N SER A 16 9.82 20.90 3.60
CA SER A 16 11.27 20.69 3.69
C SER A 16 11.67 20.18 5.07
N VAL A 17 12.36 19.05 5.11
CA VAL A 17 12.99 18.52 6.32
C VAL A 17 14.31 19.26 6.57
N LYS A 18 14.41 19.93 7.73
CA LYS A 18 15.57 20.72 8.14
C LYS A 18 16.49 19.99 9.11
N GLY A 19 15.97 19.00 9.83
CA GLY A 19 16.75 18.24 10.81
C GLY A 19 16.03 17.00 11.29
N VAL A 20 16.80 16.11 11.92
CA VAL A 20 16.31 14.86 12.52
C VAL A 20 16.90 14.72 13.92
N CYS A 21 16.04 14.48 14.90
CA CYS A 21 16.42 14.28 16.29
C CYS A 21 16.02 12.88 16.77
N SER A 22 16.82 12.29 17.64
CA SER A 22 16.53 11.00 18.27
C SER A 22 15.66 11.11 19.53
N THR A 23 15.47 12.32 20.07
CA THR A 23 14.65 12.57 21.26
C THR A 23 13.78 13.82 21.07
N LYS A 24 12.61 13.83 21.71
CA LYS A 24 11.62 14.90 21.61
C LYS A 24 12.15 16.21 22.17
N GLU A 25 12.84 16.13 23.31
CA GLU A 25 13.34 17.28 24.05
C GLU A 25 14.36 18.07 23.22
N ARG A 26 15.19 17.39 22.42
CA ARG A 26 16.13 18.03 21.48
C ARG A 26 15.41 18.72 20.33
N ALA A 27 14.39 18.08 19.78
CA ALA A 27 13.60 18.67 18.70
C ALA A 27 12.87 19.93 19.18
N GLU A 28 12.25 19.88 20.36
CA GLU A 28 11.55 21.03 20.95
C GLU A 28 12.50 22.18 21.32
N ALA A 29 13.72 21.87 21.78
CA ALA A 29 14.74 22.89 22.03
C ALA A 29 15.12 23.62 20.73
N LEU A 30 15.29 22.89 19.63
CA LEU A 30 15.61 23.48 18.32
C LEU A 30 14.44 24.28 17.74
N VAL A 31 13.19 23.84 17.92
CA VAL A 31 12.02 24.64 17.49
C VAL A 31 11.93 25.97 18.26
N LYS A 32 12.30 26.00 19.54
CA LYS A 32 12.35 27.26 20.31
C LYS A 32 13.43 28.21 19.82
N GLU A 33 14.55 27.67 19.31
CA GLU A 33 15.66 28.45 18.76
C GLU A 33 15.35 28.97 17.34
N TYR A 34 14.59 28.21 16.55
CA TYR A 34 14.24 28.52 15.17
C TYR A 34 12.71 28.62 15.00
N CYS A 35 12.19 29.85 15.01
CA CYS A 35 10.74 30.16 15.04
C CYS A 35 9.89 29.60 13.87
N GLU A 36 10.52 29.12 12.79
CA GLU A 36 9.81 28.63 11.59
C GLU A 36 9.70 27.10 11.53
N LEU A 37 10.27 26.38 12.51
CA LEU A 37 10.28 24.92 12.53
C LEU A 37 9.05 24.36 13.25
N ARG A 38 8.56 23.21 12.78
CA ARG A 38 7.61 22.36 13.50
C ARG A 38 8.20 20.96 13.70
N VAL A 39 7.85 20.32 14.82
CA VAL A 39 8.24 18.92 15.09
C VAL A 39 7.17 17.99 14.53
N GLU A 40 7.57 17.05 13.67
CA GLU A 40 6.76 15.90 13.27
C GLU A 40 7.36 14.63 13.90
N GLU A 41 6.52 13.85 14.57
CA GLU A 41 6.92 12.54 15.11
C GLU A 41 6.76 11.48 14.02
N MET A 42 7.82 10.71 13.76
CA MET A 42 7.81 9.66 12.75
C MET A 42 8.37 8.37 13.33
N GLU A 43 7.69 7.26 13.08
CA GLU A 43 8.18 5.96 13.49
C GLU A 43 9.28 5.47 12.54
N LEU A 44 10.49 5.33 13.07
CA LEU A 44 11.61 4.76 12.35
C LEU A 44 11.41 3.24 12.24
N ASN A 45 11.33 2.76 11.00
CA ASN A 45 10.95 1.38 10.65
C ASN A 45 9.47 1.06 10.85
N GLY A 46 8.60 2.07 10.96
CA GLY A 46 7.15 1.91 10.83
C GLY A 46 6.71 1.46 9.43
N ILE A 47 7.66 1.31 8.49
CA ILE A 47 7.46 0.63 7.22
C ILE A 47 7.26 -0.86 7.54
N PRO A 48 6.07 -1.46 7.45
CA PRO A 48 5.87 -2.90 7.37
C PRO A 48 6.77 -3.46 6.28
N CYS A 49 7.91 -3.92 6.75
CA CYS A 49 8.82 -4.72 5.99
C CYS A 49 8.04 -5.97 5.57
N PRO A 50 8.10 -6.37 4.29
CA PRO A 50 7.55 -7.66 3.90
C PRO A 50 8.08 -8.74 4.87
N PRO A 51 7.25 -9.72 5.25
CA PRO A 51 7.73 -10.87 5.99
C PRO A 51 8.97 -11.44 5.31
N LYS A 52 9.94 -11.94 6.08
CA LYS A 52 11.21 -12.45 5.54
C LYS A 52 10.95 -13.43 4.38
N GLY A 53 11.53 -13.14 3.21
CA GLY A 53 11.35 -13.94 1.99
C GLY A 53 10.12 -13.59 1.16
N TYR A 54 9.43 -12.49 1.46
CA TYR A 54 8.37 -11.92 0.64
C TYR A 54 8.85 -10.66 -0.06
N HIS A 55 8.26 -10.36 -1.22
CA HIS A 55 8.45 -9.15 -1.99
C HIS A 55 7.08 -8.61 -2.39
N CYS A 56 6.96 -7.31 -2.62
CA CYS A 56 5.72 -6.73 -3.15
C CYS A 56 5.66 -6.99 -4.67
N PHE A 57 4.48 -7.42 -5.13
CA PHE A 57 4.17 -7.71 -6.51
C PHE A 57 2.91 -6.98 -6.93
N CYS A 58 2.87 -6.55 -8.19
CA CYS A 58 1.66 -6.10 -8.87
C CYS A 58 1.34 -7.12 -9.97
N VAL A 59 0.12 -7.66 -9.97
CA VAL A 59 -0.34 -8.66 -10.93
C VAL A 59 -1.66 -8.21 -11.53
N GLY A 60 -1.66 -8.05 -12.86
CA GLY A 60 -2.86 -7.79 -13.66
C GLY A 60 -3.33 -9.05 -14.37
N MET A 61 -4.63 -9.32 -14.28
CA MET A 61 -5.25 -10.50 -14.88
C MET A 61 -6.60 -10.14 -15.51
N ARG A 62 -6.96 -10.80 -16.60
CA ARG A 62 -8.30 -10.70 -17.19
C ARG A 62 -9.32 -11.41 -16.30
N LEU A 63 -10.40 -10.71 -15.98
CA LEU A 63 -11.44 -11.23 -15.10
C LEU A 63 -12.13 -12.46 -15.69
N SER A 64 -12.52 -12.38 -16.97
CA SER A 64 -13.24 -13.44 -17.69
C SER A 64 -12.39 -14.69 -17.93
N SER A 65 -11.15 -14.55 -18.41
CA SER A 65 -10.34 -15.70 -18.83
C SER A 65 -9.30 -16.16 -17.82
N GLY A 66 -8.93 -15.33 -16.84
CA GLY A 66 -7.82 -15.62 -15.92
C GLY A 66 -6.43 -15.53 -16.57
N VAL A 67 -6.34 -15.04 -17.81
CA VAL A 67 -5.06 -14.78 -18.47
C VAL A 67 -4.34 -13.66 -17.73
N VAL A 68 -3.09 -13.91 -17.32
CA VAL A 68 -2.21 -12.90 -16.73
C VAL A 68 -1.76 -11.96 -17.84
N ASP A 69 -2.10 -10.67 -17.72
CA ASP A 69 -1.64 -9.65 -18.67
C ASP A 69 -0.24 -9.14 -18.29
N TYR A 70 0.06 -9.02 -16.99
CA TYR A 70 1.38 -8.64 -16.49
C TYR A 70 1.60 -9.09 -15.04
N HIS A 71 2.89 -9.22 -14.68
CA HIS A 71 3.32 -9.36 -13.29
C HIS A 71 4.67 -8.67 -13.11
N GLU A 72 4.83 -7.87 -12.06
CA GLU A 72 6.09 -7.21 -11.77
C GLU A 72 6.32 -7.10 -10.26
N ARG A 73 7.59 -7.04 -9.87
CA ARG A 73 7.93 -6.57 -8.52
C ARG A 73 7.75 -5.06 -8.51
N CYS A 74 7.19 -4.53 -7.43
CA CYS A 74 7.00 -3.10 -7.29
C CYS A 74 7.36 -2.63 -5.88
N ASP A 75 7.67 -1.34 -5.76
CA ASP A 75 7.90 -0.69 -4.47
C ASP A 75 6.64 0.00 -3.94
N ARG A 76 5.47 -0.31 -4.54
CA ARG A 76 4.18 0.19 -4.06
C ARG A 76 3.94 -0.36 -2.66
N GLY A 77 3.52 0.55 -1.79
CA GLY A 77 3.45 0.39 -0.36
C GLY A 77 2.54 -0.74 0.12
N GLU A 78 2.29 -0.66 1.40
CA GLU A 78 2.36 -1.77 2.33
C GLU A 78 1.07 -2.60 2.41
N THR A 79 -0.02 -2.02 1.93
CA THR A 79 -1.35 -2.56 2.02
C THR A 79 -1.68 -3.32 0.74
N PRO A 80 -2.16 -4.58 0.84
CA PRO A 80 -2.66 -5.28 -0.32
C PRO A 80 -3.79 -4.49 -0.96
N GLU A 81 -3.57 -4.01 -2.18
CA GLU A 81 -4.57 -3.30 -2.96
C GLU A 81 -5.21 -4.25 -3.95
N PHE A 82 -6.50 -4.01 -4.19
CA PHE A 82 -7.28 -4.82 -5.08
C PHE A 82 -8.22 -3.93 -5.89
N ASP A 83 -7.90 -3.78 -7.18
CA ASP A 83 -8.68 -2.99 -8.13
C ASP A 83 -9.41 -3.94 -9.10
N VAL A 84 -10.72 -3.72 -9.24
CA VAL A 84 -11.59 -4.50 -10.11
C VAL A 84 -12.18 -3.57 -11.16
N GLY A 85 -11.73 -3.74 -12.40
CA GLY A 85 -12.32 -3.08 -13.56
C GLY A 85 -13.44 -3.91 -14.21
N PRO A 86 -13.99 -3.43 -15.34
CA PRO A 86 -15.03 -4.14 -16.08
C PRO A 86 -14.63 -5.57 -16.51
N ASN A 87 -13.40 -5.74 -17.01
CA ASN A 87 -12.86 -7.03 -17.48
C ASN A 87 -11.41 -7.29 -17.02
N ARG A 88 -10.96 -6.60 -15.97
CA ARG A 88 -9.61 -6.76 -15.43
C ARG A 88 -9.64 -6.78 -13.92
N ILE A 89 -8.65 -7.43 -13.33
CA ILE A 89 -8.41 -7.45 -11.91
C ILE A 89 -6.93 -7.19 -11.67
N VAL A 90 -6.62 -6.29 -10.75
CA VAL A 90 -5.26 -5.97 -10.37
C VAL A 90 -5.12 -6.20 -8.89
N TRP A 91 -4.11 -6.99 -8.52
CA TRP A 91 -3.73 -7.19 -7.14
C TRP A 91 -2.31 -6.70 -6.93
N THR A 92 -2.14 -5.86 -5.91
CA THR A 92 -0.82 -5.43 -5.43
C THR A 92 -0.65 -5.95 -4.01
N GLY A 93 0.47 -6.59 -3.68
CA GLY A 93 0.74 -7.02 -2.31
C GLY A 93 1.93 -7.96 -2.17
N PHE A 94 2.14 -8.45 -0.95
CA PHE A 94 3.30 -9.29 -0.64
C PHE A 94 3.10 -10.75 -1.04
N ALA A 95 4.05 -11.30 -1.80
CA ALA A 95 4.14 -12.71 -2.13
C ALA A 95 5.58 -13.21 -2.06
N ARG A 96 5.77 -14.53 -2.04
CA ARG A 96 7.11 -15.16 -1.93
C ARG A 96 7.85 -15.11 -3.26
N ASP A 97 7.10 -15.28 -4.33
CA ASP A 97 7.55 -15.32 -5.70
C ASP A 97 6.37 -15.01 -6.63
N THR A 98 6.67 -14.91 -7.93
CA THR A 98 5.69 -14.63 -8.97
C THR A 98 4.54 -15.65 -9.02
N ARG A 99 4.81 -16.95 -8.77
CA ARG A 99 3.77 -17.98 -8.81
C ARG A 99 2.81 -17.81 -7.63
N HIS A 100 3.34 -17.49 -6.46
CA HIS A 100 2.53 -17.18 -5.28
C HIS A 100 1.64 -15.96 -5.53
N ALA A 101 2.19 -14.89 -6.13
CA ALA A 101 1.42 -13.69 -6.47
C ALA A 101 0.26 -13.99 -7.43
N ILE A 102 0.53 -14.69 -8.54
CA ILE A 102 -0.49 -15.07 -9.53
C ILE A 102 -1.60 -15.93 -8.91
N LYS A 103 -1.25 -16.86 -8.00
CA LYS A 103 -2.22 -17.69 -7.28
C LYS A 103 -3.18 -16.83 -6.47
N ILE A 104 -2.66 -15.87 -5.70
CA ILE A 104 -3.46 -14.95 -4.88
C ILE A 104 -4.42 -14.16 -5.78
N THR A 105 -3.92 -13.59 -6.88
CA THR A 105 -4.75 -12.84 -7.83
C THR A 105 -5.85 -13.70 -8.44
N ASN A 106 -5.56 -14.96 -8.80
CA ASN A 106 -6.56 -15.85 -9.36
C ASN A 106 -7.63 -16.27 -8.33
N GLU A 107 -7.26 -16.46 -7.05
CA GLU A 107 -8.24 -16.71 -5.99
C GLU A 107 -9.20 -15.53 -5.81
N LYS A 108 -8.65 -14.30 -5.82
CA LYS A 108 -9.44 -13.07 -5.77
C LYS A 108 -10.34 -12.90 -7.00
N ARG A 109 -9.87 -13.30 -8.18
CA ARG A 109 -10.67 -13.36 -9.41
C ARG A 109 -11.88 -14.26 -9.26
N ILE A 110 -11.70 -15.46 -8.71
CA ILE A 110 -12.80 -16.42 -8.49
C ILE A 110 -13.81 -15.85 -7.48
N GLN A 111 -13.34 -15.21 -6.40
CA GLN A 111 -14.23 -14.54 -5.44
C GLN A 111 -15.08 -13.46 -6.10
N GLU A 112 -14.48 -12.63 -6.97
CA GLU A 112 -15.18 -11.57 -7.68
C GLU A 112 -16.19 -12.12 -8.70
N LEU A 113 -15.85 -13.20 -9.42
CA LEU A 113 -16.79 -13.89 -10.32
C LEU A 113 -18.01 -14.42 -9.54
N ALA A 114 -17.77 -15.13 -8.43
CA ALA A 114 -18.84 -15.63 -7.58
C ALA A 114 -19.73 -14.49 -7.02
N ARG A 115 -19.12 -13.37 -6.63
CA ARG A 115 -19.85 -12.17 -6.17
C ARG A 115 -20.78 -11.61 -7.25
N ARG A 116 -20.32 -11.57 -8.51
CA ARG A 116 -21.13 -11.07 -9.64
C ARG A 116 -22.26 -12.03 -10.00
N ASP A 117 -22.01 -13.33 -9.96
CA ASP A 117 -23.04 -14.35 -10.23
C ASP A 117 -24.20 -14.26 -9.23
N LEU A 118 -23.90 -14.09 -7.94
CA LEU A 118 -24.92 -13.88 -6.90
C LEU A 118 -25.74 -12.60 -7.13
N GLN A 119 -25.07 -11.48 -7.46
CA GLN A 119 -25.78 -10.23 -7.79
C GLN A 119 -26.61 -10.30 -9.07
N GLY A 120 -26.24 -11.18 -10.01
CA GLY A 120 -27.01 -11.48 -11.20
C GLY A 120 -28.24 -12.32 -10.89
N ALA A 121 -28.12 -13.29 -9.99
CA ALA A 121 -29.22 -14.16 -9.55
C ALA A 121 -30.30 -13.38 -8.77
N ASP A 122 -29.92 -12.51 -7.84
CA ASP A 122 -30.87 -11.67 -7.08
C ASP A 122 -31.71 -10.74 -7.96
N LYS A 123 -31.19 -10.35 -9.14
CA LYS A 123 -31.94 -9.53 -10.11
C LYS A 123 -33.00 -10.30 -10.90
N LEU A 124 -32.91 -11.64 -10.92
CA LEU A 124 -33.85 -12.50 -11.66
C LEU A 124 -35.00 -13.01 -10.77
N GLU A 125 -34.86 -13.01 -9.45
CA GLU A 125 -35.91 -13.43 -8.51
C GLU A 125 -36.94 -12.33 -8.17
N HIS A 126 -36.76 -11.11 -8.69
CA HIS A 126 -37.66 -9.98 -8.49
C HIS A 126 -38.55 -9.65 -9.70
N PHE A 127 -38.74 -10.60 -10.62
CA PHE A 127 -39.67 -10.50 -11.76
C PHE A 127 -40.77 -11.56 -11.70
#